data_AF-A0A955YZA6-F1
#
_entry.id   AF-A0A955YZA6-F1
#
_cell.length_a   1.000
_cell.length_b   1.000
_cell.length_c   1.000
_cell.angle_alpha   90.00
_cell.angle_beta   90.00
_cell.angle_gamma   90.00
#
_symmetry.space_group_name_H-M   'P 1'
#
loop_
_entity.id
_entity.type
_entity.pdbx_description
1 polymer ?
#
loop_
_entity_poly.entity_id
_entity_poly.type
_entity_poly.pdbx_seq_one_letter_code
_entity_poly.pdbx_strand_id
1 'polypeptide(L)'
;MNARSRASLLPLLLLTAVAATGCASPDEDDASTADQAQTTLDPSRYRAVAAWSGRLLLPKPNERRPDGAVKIELHNATDASLAGKTVWLRYDTSPAVQERVRAVTTDVRFDERAKKSAQGGNIHPARIDGWTRVGPLESLAGARPADDVLVALPDAKLVGGELVITREPVIVPGDYIALLTVKAAAGDGTYRVQHYDKRRGDFAGAEETLAFDAPAIPLGGNGAVVSPIAGLERSPLNRAGFYAHGVLDGAGKLHVTALVPRPLRILPSVNVRNGAGPSLLYTTAGMWDPIATPETGRQAKGTLSSMLLVPNGNAGEAAANAWRTETLKEGTELLVTHAFGSIGPAEQRLRSGHFSFGIAKVVREPLSGQLELDIEYRQVYAHNPNGILSGTHSWASYAGSFARGWMYGRPIGDVALTLPALTRTYDMGGARFRPLDGLVTELDTMTARYRTGLGTGASIVTPANSCVQDSSKALFFALVKLEERVESNQAVKDYVASHPDEAQVKDYKTLLTIASETERYLSPLGITRRDWRSQAGDLAAVSACPGGIFGAVFCGIASYKTIFPRRASDFYTETLIKAGAGGVAIRTNQIVGEMPGIFPLSPTGLL
;
A
#
# COMPACT_ATOMS: atom_id res chain seq x y z
N MET A 1 -58.62 7.50 41.27
CA MET A 1 -58.73 7.48 39.81
C MET A 1 -57.33 7.48 39.19
N ASN A 2 -56.96 6.30 38.72
CA ASN A 2 -55.93 5.87 37.75
C ASN A 2 -54.59 6.61 37.64
N ALA A 3 -53.56 5.89 38.09
CA ALA A 3 -52.15 6.10 37.79
C ALA A 3 -51.71 5.30 36.55
N ARG A 4 -50.68 5.84 35.89
CA ARG A 4 -50.08 5.42 34.62
C ARG A 4 -49.28 4.12 34.75
N SER A 5 -49.30 3.28 33.71
CA SER A 5 -48.27 2.28 33.42
C SER A 5 -48.03 2.23 31.91
N ARG A 6 -46.78 2.44 31.51
CA ARG A 6 -46.28 2.29 30.13
C ARG A 6 -45.71 0.88 30.00
N ALA A 7 -46.24 0.08 29.08
CA ALA A 7 -45.65 -1.19 28.69
C ALA A 7 -44.91 -1.02 27.35
N SER A 8 -43.63 -1.40 27.37
CA SER A 8 -42.72 -1.49 26.23
C SER A 8 -43.02 -2.76 25.43
N LEU A 9 -43.10 -2.65 24.10
CA LEU A 9 -43.16 -3.77 23.17
C LEU A 9 -41.86 -3.80 22.35
N LEU A 10 -41.01 -4.78 22.64
CA LEU A 10 -39.94 -5.25 21.75
C LEU A 10 -40.55 -6.10 20.62
N PRO A 11 -40.03 -6.04 19.39
CA PRO A 11 -40.12 -7.16 18.47
C PRO A 11 -38.89 -8.06 18.60
N LEU A 12 -39.19 -9.35 18.78
CA LEU A 12 -38.32 -10.51 18.81
C LEU A 12 -37.69 -10.72 17.42
N LEU A 13 -36.35 -10.74 17.32
CA LEU A 13 -35.63 -11.14 16.10
C LEU A 13 -35.20 -12.60 16.26
N LEU A 14 -35.78 -13.49 15.45
CA LEU A 14 -35.41 -14.90 15.36
C LEU A 14 -33.98 -15.01 14.79
N LEU A 15 -33.07 -15.57 15.59
CA LEU A 15 -31.81 -16.15 15.13
C LEU A 15 -32.10 -17.53 14.53
N THR A 16 -31.97 -17.68 13.22
CA THR A 16 -31.79 -19.00 12.59
C THR A 16 -30.31 -19.33 12.56
N ALA A 17 -29.88 -20.20 13.47
CA ALA A 17 -28.57 -20.83 13.46
C ALA A 17 -28.51 -21.85 12.31
N VAL A 18 -27.63 -21.64 11.33
CA VAL A 18 -27.24 -22.70 10.40
C VAL A 18 -26.10 -23.47 11.03
N ALA A 19 -26.40 -24.70 11.46
CA ALA A 19 -25.42 -25.67 11.89
C ALA A 19 -24.60 -26.12 10.68
N ALA A 20 -23.30 -25.83 10.68
CA ALA A 20 -22.34 -26.50 9.81
C ALA A 20 -21.98 -27.85 10.47
N THR A 21 -22.66 -28.92 10.03
CA THR A 21 -22.25 -30.29 10.33
C THR A 21 -20.95 -30.60 9.60
N GLY A 22 -19.93 -31.01 10.35
CA GLY A 22 -18.63 -31.40 9.82
C GLY A 22 -18.60 -32.78 9.19
N CYS A 23 -17.50 -33.06 8.48
CA CYS A 23 -16.59 -34.19 8.69
C CYS A 23 -15.62 -34.29 7.51
N ALA A 24 -14.34 -34.06 7.77
CA ALA A 24 -13.25 -34.94 7.33
C ALA A 24 -12.01 -34.58 8.17
N SER A 25 -11.60 -35.54 8.99
CA SER A 25 -10.41 -35.51 9.84
C SER A 25 -9.11 -35.64 9.01
N PRO A 26 -7.96 -35.22 9.58
CA PRO A 26 -6.65 -35.29 8.93
C PRO A 26 -5.89 -36.54 9.37
N ASP A 27 -5.48 -37.36 8.41
CA ASP A 27 -4.45 -38.43 8.49
C ASP A 27 -4.03 -38.64 7.02
N GLU A 28 -2.81 -38.92 6.60
CA GLU A 28 -1.54 -39.28 7.20
C GLU A 28 -0.47 -39.04 6.10
N ASP A 29 0.80 -39.08 6.49
CA ASP A 29 1.98 -38.93 5.65
C ASP A 29 1.93 -39.69 4.32
N ASP A 30 2.23 -39.01 3.22
CA ASP A 30 2.86 -39.66 2.07
C ASP A 30 3.95 -38.76 1.48
N ALA A 31 5.18 -39.06 1.92
CA ALA A 31 6.40 -38.51 1.37
C ALA A 31 6.65 -39.11 -0.02
N SER A 32 5.92 -38.62 -1.03
CA SER A 32 6.31 -38.83 -2.43
C SER A 32 7.23 -37.67 -2.84
N THR A 33 8.54 -37.93 -2.86
CA THR A 33 9.54 -37.11 -3.53
C THR A 33 9.24 -37.10 -5.03
N ALA A 34 8.36 -36.20 -5.46
CA ALA A 34 8.25 -35.80 -6.85
C ALA A 34 9.49 -34.98 -7.18
N ASP A 35 10.35 -35.56 -8.01
CA ASP A 35 11.47 -34.93 -8.68
C ASP A 35 10.96 -33.65 -9.36
N GLN A 36 11.20 -32.49 -8.72
CA GLN A 36 10.76 -31.20 -9.24
C GLN A 36 11.61 -30.86 -10.46
N ALA A 37 11.11 -31.24 -11.64
CA ALA A 37 11.56 -30.66 -12.89
C ALA A 37 11.42 -29.13 -12.78
N GLN A 38 12.56 -28.44 -12.68
CA GLN A 38 12.64 -26.99 -12.79
C GLN A 38 11.98 -26.58 -14.11
N THR A 39 10.72 -26.18 -14.04
CA THR A 39 10.01 -25.67 -15.21
C THR A 39 10.46 -24.22 -15.36
N THR A 40 11.52 -24.01 -16.14
CA THR A 40 11.95 -22.66 -16.52
C THR A 40 10.84 -22.05 -17.37
N LEU A 41 10.04 -21.16 -16.76
CA LEU A 41 9.06 -20.35 -17.47
C LEU A 41 9.70 -19.65 -18.67
N ASP A 42 8.99 -19.59 -19.79
CA ASP A 42 9.45 -18.93 -21.01
C ASP A 42 9.71 -17.44 -20.71
N PRO A 43 10.98 -16.97 -20.72
CA PRO A 43 11.32 -15.60 -20.36
C PRO A 43 10.83 -14.57 -21.38
N SER A 44 10.33 -15.02 -22.54
CA SER A 44 9.64 -14.15 -23.51
C SER A 44 8.20 -13.83 -23.10
N ARG A 45 7.61 -14.60 -22.18
CA ARG A 45 6.22 -14.46 -21.72
C ARG A 45 6.13 -14.02 -20.26
N TYR A 46 7.04 -14.51 -19.44
CA TYR A 46 7.01 -14.32 -18.01
C TYR A 46 8.31 -13.72 -17.50
N ARG A 47 8.21 -12.94 -16.44
CA ARG A 47 9.36 -12.56 -15.62
C ARG A 47 9.07 -12.77 -14.16
N ALA A 48 10.09 -13.04 -13.37
CA ALA A 48 9.99 -12.98 -11.92
C ALA A 48 9.64 -11.55 -11.46
N VAL A 49 8.93 -11.44 -10.33
CA VAL A 49 8.57 -10.17 -9.71
C VAL A 49 9.80 -9.43 -9.17
N ALA A 50 10.77 -10.16 -8.63
CA ALA A 50 12.04 -9.65 -8.12
C ALA A 50 13.13 -10.73 -8.15
N ALA A 51 14.40 -10.33 -8.06
CA ALA A 51 15.54 -11.25 -8.06
C ALA A 51 15.51 -12.26 -6.90
N TRP A 52 15.03 -11.83 -5.74
CA TRP A 52 14.69 -12.71 -4.61
C TRP A 52 13.22 -12.52 -4.28
N SER A 53 12.44 -13.58 -4.35
CA SER A 53 11.05 -13.59 -3.91
C SER A 53 10.66 -14.95 -3.35
N GLY A 54 9.63 -14.96 -2.51
CA GLY A 54 9.14 -16.20 -1.94
C GLY A 54 8.16 -16.00 -0.80
N ARG A 55 7.90 -17.10 -0.10
CA ARG A 55 6.91 -17.18 0.97
C ARG A 55 7.57 -17.10 2.34
N LEU A 56 7.13 -16.15 3.16
CA LEU A 56 7.58 -16.07 4.55
C LEU A 56 6.95 -17.21 5.36
N LEU A 57 7.77 -17.84 6.19
CA LEU A 57 7.40 -18.91 7.10
C LEU A 57 7.72 -18.47 8.52
N LEU A 58 6.70 -18.39 9.37
CA LEU A 58 6.90 -18.12 10.80
C LEU A 58 7.55 -19.35 11.46
N PRO A 59 8.73 -19.21 12.11
CA PRO A 59 9.37 -20.35 12.77
C PRO A 59 8.49 -20.87 13.92
N LYS A 60 8.60 -22.17 14.22
CA LYS A 60 7.93 -22.73 15.41
C LYS A 60 8.53 -22.10 16.69
N PRO A 61 7.80 -22.05 17.82
CA PRO A 61 8.30 -21.43 19.06
C PRO A 61 9.68 -21.92 19.52
N ASN A 62 10.00 -23.20 19.31
CA ASN A 62 11.29 -23.81 19.65
C ASN A 62 12.40 -23.59 18.62
N GLU A 63 12.06 -23.06 17.43
CA GLU A 63 13.01 -22.73 16.36
C GLU A 63 13.30 -21.22 16.28
N ARG A 64 12.61 -20.41 17.10
CA ARG A 64 12.77 -18.95 17.12
C ARG A 64 14.21 -18.57 17.42
N ARG A 65 14.70 -17.56 16.70
CA ARG A 65 16.03 -16.99 16.91
C ARG A 65 15.93 -15.66 17.69
N PRO A 66 16.90 -15.35 18.58
CA PRO A 66 16.86 -14.12 19.37
C PRO A 66 16.90 -12.81 18.56
N ASP A 67 17.39 -12.87 17.32
CA ASP A 67 17.46 -11.75 16.38
C ASP A 67 16.15 -11.50 15.62
N GLY A 68 15.11 -12.31 15.87
CA GLY A 68 13.81 -12.19 15.21
C GLY A 68 13.81 -12.59 13.73
N ALA A 69 14.82 -13.38 13.31
CA ALA A 69 14.87 -13.95 11.97
C ALA A 69 13.71 -14.92 11.72
N VAL A 70 13.26 -14.97 10.46
CA VAL A 70 12.22 -15.90 10.00
C VAL A 70 12.76 -16.79 8.90
N LYS A 71 12.02 -17.84 8.55
CA LYS A 71 12.33 -18.68 7.38
C LYS A 71 11.66 -18.07 6.15
N ILE A 72 12.27 -18.22 4.98
CA ILE A 72 11.67 -17.90 3.69
C ILE A 72 11.87 -19.08 2.75
N GLU A 73 10.79 -19.56 2.16
CA GLU A 73 10.83 -20.48 1.03
C GLU A 73 11.01 -19.66 -0.25
N LEU A 74 12.13 -19.84 -0.93
CA LEU A 74 12.48 -19.07 -2.11
C LEU A 74 11.79 -19.64 -3.34
N HIS A 75 10.96 -18.84 -4.00
CA HIS A 75 10.36 -19.22 -5.28
C HIS A 75 11.21 -18.70 -6.44
N ASN A 76 11.78 -17.50 -6.28
CA ASN A 76 12.77 -16.95 -7.19
C ASN A 76 14.03 -16.52 -6.44
N ALA A 77 15.19 -16.84 -7.02
CA ALA A 77 16.49 -16.55 -6.44
C ALA A 77 17.50 -16.24 -7.54
N THR A 78 18.38 -15.26 -7.29
CA THR A 78 19.51 -14.97 -8.19
C THR A 78 20.42 -16.17 -8.35
N ASP A 79 20.60 -16.94 -7.27
CA ASP A 79 21.21 -18.28 -7.33
C ASP A 79 20.11 -19.32 -7.57
N ALA A 80 20.04 -19.83 -8.79
CA ALA A 80 19.03 -20.81 -9.20
C ALA A 80 19.07 -22.11 -8.37
N SER A 81 20.19 -22.43 -7.71
CA SER A 81 20.29 -23.60 -6.84
C SER A 81 19.53 -23.43 -5.51
N LEU A 82 19.10 -22.20 -5.18
CA LEU A 82 18.33 -21.87 -3.99
C LEU A 82 16.82 -21.76 -4.26
N ALA A 83 16.39 -21.76 -5.52
CA ALA A 83 14.97 -21.82 -5.85
C ALA A 83 14.36 -23.14 -5.31
N GLY A 84 13.18 -23.04 -4.69
CA GLY A 84 12.50 -24.11 -3.96
C GLY A 84 13.05 -24.40 -2.56
N LYS A 85 14.16 -23.78 -2.15
CA LYS A 85 14.77 -24.02 -0.82
C LYS A 85 14.25 -23.05 0.22
N THR A 86 14.21 -23.53 1.47
CA THR A 86 13.98 -22.69 2.63
C THR A 86 15.30 -22.22 3.23
N VAL A 87 15.47 -20.92 3.39
CA VAL A 87 16.64 -20.29 4.04
C VAL A 87 16.20 -19.35 5.15
N TRP A 88 17.13 -18.92 5.99
CA TRP A 88 16.87 -17.88 6.98
C TRP A 88 16.89 -16.49 6.35
N LEU A 89 15.97 -15.64 6.76
CA LEU A 89 15.88 -14.23 6.43
C LEU A 89 16.03 -13.41 7.71
N ARG A 90 16.96 -12.46 7.71
CA ARG A 90 17.20 -11.57 8.83
C ARG A 90 17.53 -10.14 8.39
N TYR A 91 17.40 -9.21 9.32
CA TYR A 91 17.91 -7.85 9.10
C TYR A 91 19.43 -7.80 9.22
N ASP A 92 20.02 -6.84 8.51
CA ASP A 92 21.42 -6.47 8.61
C ASP A 92 21.81 -6.00 10.02
N THR A 93 23.05 -6.27 10.43
CA THR A 93 23.55 -5.98 11.78
C THR A 93 24.10 -4.56 11.96
N SER A 94 24.03 -3.72 10.93
CA SER A 94 24.45 -2.32 11.04
C SER A 94 23.66 -1.55 12.12
N PRO A 95 24.30 -0.59 12.81
CA PRO A 95 23.68 0.10 13.94
C PRO A 95 22.31 0.73 13.61
N ALA A 96 22.19 1.38 12.45
CA ALA A 96 20.95 2.05 12.04
C ALA A 96 19.79 1.06 11.82
N VAL A 97 20.05 -0.10 11.20
CA VAL A 97 19.02 -1.12 10.98
C VAL A 97 18.61 -1.73 12.32
N GLN A 98 19.59 -2.04 13.17
CA GLN A 98 19.33 -2.66 14.48
C GLN A 98 18.62 -1.71 15.45
N GLU A 99 18.87 -0.41 15.37
CA GLU A 99 18.11 0.60 16.13
C GLU A 99 16.62 0.55 15.76
N ARG A 100 16.29 0.55 14.46
CA ARG A 100 14.91 0.42 13.99
C ARG A 100 14.27 -0.89 14.43
N VAL A 101 14.97 -2.02 14.27
CA VAL A 101 14.47 -3.35 14.67
C VAL A 101 14.13 -3.36 16.17
N ARG A 102 15.03 -2.87 17.01
CA ARG A 102 14.80 -2.77 18.46
C ARG A 102 13.62 -1.86 18.79
N ALA A 103 13.46 -0.73 18.09
CA ALA A 103 12.40 0.25 18.34
C ALA A 103 10.97 -0.27 18.07
N VAL A 104 10.83 -1.41 17.38
CA VAL A 104 9.53 -2.04 17.08
C VAL A 104 9.41 -3.47 17.59
N THR A 105 10.48 -4.01 18.20
CA THR A 105 10.44 -5.34 18.82
C THR A 105 9.66 -5.23 20.13
N THR A 106 8.61 -6.03 20.28
CA THR A 106 7.71 -5.93 21.45
C THR A 106 7.17 -7.29 21.86
N ASP A 107 6.75 -7.42 23.11
CA ASP A 107 5.97 -8.57 23.55
C ASP A 107 4.55 -8.44 23.00
N VAL A 108 3.95 -9.56 22.60
CA VAL A 108 2.60 -9.59 22.03
C VAL A 108 1.69 -10.41 22.92
N ARG A 109 0.63 -9.76 23.43
CA ARG A 109 -0.42 -10.36 24.23
C ARG A 109 -1.75 -9.70 23.89
N PHE A 110 -2.69 -10.51 23.42
CA PHE A 110 -3.98 -10.01 22.96
C PHE A 110 -4.80 -9.46 24.14
N ASP A 111 -5.16 -8.18 24.04
CA ASP A 111 -6.09 -7.55 24.97
C ASP A 111 -7.56 -7.86 24.61
N GLU A 112 -8.48 -7.39 25.45
CA GLU A 112 -9.92 -7.59 25.20
C GLU A 112 -10.43 -6.88 23.94
N ARG A 113 -9.73 -5.84 23.45
CA ARG A 113 -10.10 -5.15 22.21
C ARG A 113 -9.70 -5.98 21.00
N ALA A 114 -8.50 -6.57 21.02
CA ALA A 114 -8.03 -7.48 19.98
C ALA A 114 -8.96 -8.69 19.85
N LYS A 115 -9.32 -9.33 20.97
CA LYS A 115 -10.25 -10.47 20.98
C LYS A 115 -11.63 -10.11 20.42
N LYS A 116 -12.20 -8.98 20.84
CA LYS A 116 -13.49 -8.49 20.31
C LYS A 116 -13.44 -8.16 18.83
N SER A 117 -12.35 -7.53 18.38
CA SER A 117 -12.13 -7.22 16.97
C SER A 117 -12.02 -8.50 16.12
N ALA A 118 -11.29 -9.51 16.60
CA ALA A 118 -11.20 -10.81 15.95
C ALA A 118 -12.56 -11.53 15.88
N GLN A 119 -13.34 -11.51 16.97
CA GLN A 119 -14.72 -12.02 16.98
C GLN A 119 -15.65 -11.28 16.00
N GLY A 120 -15.36 -10.01 15.72
CA GLY A 120 -16.04 -9.21 14.70
C GLY A 120 -15.64 -9.53 13.26
N GLY A 121 -14.75 -10.52 13.04
CA GLY A 121 -14.33 -10.97 11.71
C GLY A 121 -13.08 -10.28 11.16
N ASN A 122 -12.41 -9.42 11.94
CA ASN A 122 -11.11 -8.88 11.53
C ASN A 122 -10.02 -9.95 11.68
N ILE A 123 -9.05 -9.96 10.76
CA ILE A 123 -7.92 -10.87 10.82
C ILE A 123 -6.81 -10.24 11.69
N HIS A 124 -6.37 -11.00 12.71
CA HIS A 124 -5.35 -10.60 13.69
C HIS A 124 -4.18 -11.60 13.68
N PRO A 125 -2.98 -11.21 14.17
CA PRO A 125 -1.78 -12.03 14.15
C PRO A 125 -1.79 -13.09 15.28
N ALA A 126 -2.82 -13.94 15.33
CA ALA A 126 -3.06 -14.85 16.45
C ALA A 126 -1.92 -15.86 16.68
N ARG A 127 -1.12 -16.15 15.65
CA ARG A 127 0.00 -17.10 15.70
C ARG A 127 1.16 -16.62 16.59
N ILE A 128 1.24 -15.31 16.84
CA ILE A 128 2.27 -14.69 17.69
C ILE A 128 1.68 -14.18 19.01
N ASP A 129 0.42 -14.50 19.33
CA ASP A 129 -0.16 -14.18 20.63
C ASP A 129 0.58 -14.94 21.75
N GLY A 130 0.95 -14.22 22.81
CA GLY A 130 1.75 -14.73 23.92
C GLY A 130 3.26 -14.76 23.67
N TRP A 131 3.74 -14.41 22.47
CA TRP A 131 5.18 -14.39 22.19
C TRP A 131 5.85 -13.17 22.80
N THR A 132 7.07 -13.35 23.29
CA THR A 132 7.93 -12.25 23.75
C THR A 132 8.91 -11.82 22.66
N ARG A 133 9.30 -10.55 22.69
CA ARG A 133 10.26 -9.92 21.77
C ARG A 133 10.00 -10.24 20.29
N VAL A 134 8.75 -10.11 19.85
CA VAL A 134 8.38 -10.30 18.46
C VAL A 134 9.01 -9.18 17.62
N GLY A 135 9.89 -9.57 16.69
CA GLY A 135 10.54 -8.65 15.76
C GLY A 135 9.68 -8.29 14.54
N PRO A 136 10.12 -7.32 13.72
CA PRO A 136 9.38 -6.89 12.54
C PRO A 136 9.13 -8.00 11.50
N LEU A 137 10.10 -8.91 11.27
CA LEU A 137 9.93 -10.05 10.35
C LEU A 137 8.93 -11.07 10.90
N GLU A 138 9.05 -11.45 12.19
CA GLU A 138 8.10 -12.35 12.84
C GLU A 138 6.68 -11.78 12.80
N SER A 139 6.53 -10.48 13.05
CA SER A 139 5.21 -9.81 12.98
C SER A 139 4.61 -9.83 11.58
N LEU A 140 5.42 -9.86 10.52
CA LEU A 140 4.97 -9.93 9.14
C LEU A 140 4.62 -11.37 8.74
N ALA A 141 5.48 -12.34 9.06
CA ALA A 141 5.25 -13.75 8.77
C ALA A 141 4.04 -14.32 9.54
N GLY A 142 3.87 -13.88 10.81
CA GLY A 142 2.77 -14.30 11.68
C GLY A 142 1.49 -13.47 11.54
N ALA A 143 1.43 -12.53 10.59
CA ALA A 143 0.35 -11.56 10.48
C ALA A 143 -1.01 -12.16 10.08
N ARG A 144 -0.99 -13.36 9.49
CA ARG A 144 -2.17 -14.07 8.98
C ARG A 144 -2.28 -15.47 9.58
N PRO A 145 -3.46 -16.12 9.51
CA PRO A 145 -3.68 -17.45 10.07
C PRO A 145 -2.80 -18.55 9.46
N ALA A 146 -2.31 -18.36 8.23
CA ALA A 146 -1.44 -19.30 7.53
C ALA A 146 -0.18 -18.59 7.01
N ASP A 147 0.85 -19.37 6.67
CA ASP A 147 2.02 -18.88 5.94
C ASP A 147 1.65 -18.67 4.46
N ASP A 148 1.00 -17.53 4.16
CA ASP A 148 0.55 -17.15 2.81
C ASP A 148 1.07 -15.76 2.39
N VAL A 149 2.08 -15.24 3.10
CA VAL A 149 2.67 -13.92 2.84
C VAL A 149 3.82 -14.06 1.84
N LEU A 150 3.52 -13.75 0.58
CA LEU A 150 4.52 -13.66 -0.49
C LEU A 150 5.20 -12.29 -0.48
N VAL A 151 6.53 -12.29 -0.61
CA VAL A 151 7.34 -11.08 -0.60
C VAL A 151 8.37 -11.07 -1.71
N ALA A 152 8.66 -9.87 -2.22
CA ALA A 152 9.85 -9.52 -2.96
C ALA A 152 10.87 -8.86 -2.04
N LEU A 153 12.16 -9.19 -2.24
CA LEU A 153 13.28 -8.68 -1.44
C LEU A 153 14.30 -7.95 -2.34
N PRO A 154 14.01 -6.70 -2.75
CA PRO A 154 14.81 -5.99 -3.75
C PRO A 154 16.24 -5.67 -3.31
N ASP A 155 16.50 -5.58 -2.00
CA ASP A 155 17.81 -5.26 -1.41
C ASP A 155 18.50 -6.46 -0.74
N ALA A 156 17.95 -7.67 -0.89
CA ALA A 156 18.49 -8.86 -0.23
C ALA A 156 19.88 -9.25 -0.76
N LYS A 157 20.72 -9.70 0.17
CA LYS A 157 22.05 -10.27 -0.09
C LYS A 157 22.18 -11.62 0.59
N LEU A 158 22.81 -12.58 -0.09
CA LEU A 158 23.15 -13.87 0.50
C LEU A 158 24.46 -13.75 1.29
N VAL A 159 24.43 -14.02 2.60
CA VAL A 159 25.58 -13.96 3.51
C VAL A 159 25.58 -15.21 4.37
N GLY A 160 26.59 -16.07 4.20
CA GLY A 160 26.72 -17.29 5.00
C GLY A 160 25.55 -18.27 4.86
N GLY A 161 24.88 -18.29 3.69
CA GLY A 161 23.71 -19.14 3.44
C GLY A 161 22.36 -18.53 3.90
N GLU A 162 22.37 -17.29 4.41
CA GLU A 162 21.17 -16.58 4.85
C GLU A 162 20.92 -15.34 4.00
N LEU A 163 19.66 -14.97 3.82
CA LEU A 163 19.30 -13.70 3.23
C LEU A 163 19.31 -12.58 4.27
N VAL A 164 19.99 -11.50 3.92
CA VAL A 164 20.12 -10.30 4.74
C VAL A 164 19.50 -9.12 4.02
N ILE A 165 18.59 -8.42 4.70
CA ILE A 165 17.88 -7.24 4.18
C ILE A 165 18.13 -6.01 5.06
N THR A 166 18.03 -4.82 4.46
CA THR A 166 18.13 -3.55 5.17
C THR A 166 16.78 -2.84 5.26
N ARG A 167 15.80 -3.23 4.45
CA ARG A 167 14.45 -2.63 4.37
C ARG A 167 13.36 -3.66 4.64
N GLU A 168 12.14 -3.17 4.84
CA GLU A 168 10.95 -3.99 4.93
C GLU A 168 10.73 -4.81 3.63
N PRO A 169 10.40 -6.12 3.71
CA PRO A 169 9.97 -6.89 2.55
C PRO A 169 8.76 -6.25 1.83
N VAL A 170 8.73 -6.35 0.49
CA VAL A 170 7.61 -5.85 -0.32
C VAL A 170 6.60 -6.97 -0.53
N ILE A 171 5.39 -6.82 -0.01
CA ILE A 171 4.31 -7.80 -0.18
C ILE A 171 3.84 -7.79 -1.64
N VAL A 172 3.81 -8.98 -2.24
CA VAL A 172 3.42 -9.22 -3.64
C VAL A 172 2.26 -10.21 -3.70
N PRO A 173 1.41 -10.16 -4.75
CA PRO A 173 0.32 -11.13 -4.89
C PRO A 173 0.75 -12.44 -5.56
N GLY A 174 1.94 -12.49 -6.15
CA GLY A 174 2.49 -13.64 -6.86
C GLY A 174 3.96 -13.42 -7.24
N ASP A 175 4.62 -14.49 -7.66
CA ASP A 175 6.05 -14.54 -7.95
C ASP A 175 6.41 -14.17 -9.38
N TYR A 176 5.46 -14.30 -10.30
CA TYR A 176 5.67 -14.07 -11.72
C TYR A 176 4.70 -13.06 -12.29
N ILE A 177 5.14 -12.39 -13.35
CA ILE A 177 4.40 -11.37 -14.08
C ILE A 177 4.38 -11.75 -15.56
N ALA A 178 3.20 -11.67 -16.16
CA ALA A 178 2.98 -11.71 -17.61
C ALA A 178 2.31 -10.41 -18.06
N LEU A 179 2.52 -10.01 -19.32
CA LEU A 179 1.80 -8.89 -19.95
C LEU A 179 0.91 -9.45 -21.05
N LEU A 180 -0.40 -9.36 -20.87
CA LEU A 180 -1.36 -10.07 -21.70
C LEU A 180 -2.66 -9.30 -21.96
N THR A 181 -3.42 -9.79 -22.94
CA THR A 181 -4.83 -9.47 -23.15
C THR A 181 -5.67 -10.73 -22.98
N VAL A 182 -6.94 -10.57 -22.61
CA VAL A 182 -7.88 -11.66 -22.42
C VAL A 182 -8.73 -11.82 -23.68
N LYS A 183 -8.71 -13.00 -24.30
CA LYS A 183 -9.39 -13.27 -25.57
C LYS A 183 -10.81 -13.77 -25.36
N ALA A 184 -10.98 -14.71 -24.44
CA ALA A 184 -12.27 -15.30 -24.11
C ALA A 184 -12.19 -16.01 -22.76
N ALA A 185 -13.31 -16.09 -22.04
CA ALA A 185 -13.47 -17.06 -20.97
C ALA A 185 -13.42 -18.48 -21.55
N ALA A 186 -12.74 -19.39 -20.84
CA ALA A 186 -12.61 -20.80 -21.22
C ALA A 186 -13.36 -21.75 -20.26
N GLY A 187 -14.09 -21.20 -19.28
CA GLY A 187 -14.84 -21.96 -18.26
C GLY A 187 -14.07 -22.11 -16.97
N ASP A 188 -14.76 -22.38 -15.85
CA ASP A 188 -14.18 -22.73 -14.56
C ASP A 188 -13.08 -21.77 -14.05
N GLY A 189 -13.28 -20.46 -14.22
CA GLY A 189 -12.31 -19.44 -13.81
C GLY A 189 -11.06 -19.36 -14.69
N THR A 190 -11.05 -20.04 -15.84
CA THR A 190 -9.95 -20.00 -16.80
C THR A 190 -10.25 -19.07 -17.98
N TYR A 191 -9.18 -18.51 -18.55
CA TYR A 191 -9.24 -17.58 -19.67
C TYR A 191 -8.19 -17.91 -20.70
N ARG A 192 -8.59 -17.86 -21.98
CA ARG A 192 -7.64 -17.82 -23.07
C ARG A 192 -7.07 -16.41 -23.17
N VAL A 193 -5.75 -16.31 -23.14
CA VAL A 193 -5.02 -15.04 -23.14
C VAL A 193 -4.07 -14.97 -24.34
N GLN A 194 -3.67 -13.75 -24.69
CA GLN A 194 -2.65 -13.49 -25.71
C GLN A 194 -1.56 -12.60 -25.12
N HIS A 195 -0.31 -13.08 -25.17
CA HIS A 195 0.86 -12.40 -24.63
C HIS A 195 1.31 -11.22 -25.47
N TYR A 196 1.98 -10.27 -24.81
CA TYR A 196 2.66 -9.16 -25.47
C TYR A 196 3.93 -9.64 -26.17
N ASP A 197 4.09 -9.27 -27.43
CA ASP A 197 5.32 -9.44 -28.17
C ASP A 197 6.12 -8.13 -28.13
N LYS A 198 7.18 -8.11 -27.30
CA LYS A 198 8.09 -6.97 -27.16
C LYS A 198 8.73 -6.53 -28.49
N ARG A 199 8.99 -7.46 -29.41
CA ARG A 199 9.64 -7.15 -30.70
C ARG A 199 8.70 -6.40 -31.63
N ARG A 200 7.41 -6.71 -31.55
CA ARG A 200 6.36 -6.09 -32.36
C ARG A 200 5.73 -4.88 -31.67
N GLY A 201 5.81 -4.82 -30.35
CA GLY A 201 5.21 -3.76 -29.55
C GLY A 201 3.69 -3.90 -29.36
N ASP A 202 3.13 -5.06 -29.64
CA ASP A 202 1.68 -5.36 -29.61
C ASP A 202 1.38 -6.73 -28.98
N PHE A 203 0.09 -7.09 -28.88
CA PHE A 203 -0.36 -8.39 -28.36
C PHE A 203 -0.50 -9.42 -29.49
N ALA A 204 0.59 -9.70 -30.20
CA ALA A 204 0.66 -10.74 -31.21
C ALA A 204 1.50 -11.96 -30.75
N GLY A 205 1.81 -12.04 -29.45
CA GLY A 205 2.56 -13.13 -28.85
C GLY A 205 1.75 -14.42 -28.75
N ALA A 206 2.34 -15.41 -28.06
CA ALA A 206 1.74 -16.72 -27.86
C ALA A 206 0.37 -16.64 -27.18
N GLU A 207 -0.55 -17.52 -27.58
CA GLU A 207 -1.79 -17.75 -26.85
C GLU A 207 -1.62 -18.92 -25.87
N GLU A 208 -2.31 -18.83 -24.74
CA GLU A 208 -2.40 -19.92 -23.76
C GLU A 208 -3.69 -19.80 -22.95
N THR A 209 -3.99 -20.81 -22.14
CA THR A 209 -5.11 -20.77 -21.19
C THR A 209 -4.56 -20.72 -19.77
N LEU A 210 -4.97 -19.71 -19.00
CA LEU A 210 -4.54 -19.49 -17.62
C LEU A 210 -5.73 -19.57 -16.66
N ALA A 211 -5.49 -20.09 -15.46
CA ALA A 211 -6.43 -20.02 -14.35
C ALA A 211 -6.35 -18.66 -13.65
N PHE A 212 -7.50 -18.09 -13.30
CA PHE A 212 -7.61 -16.84 -12.56
C PHE A 212 -8.22 -17.13 -11.19
N ASP A 213 -7.39 -17.06 -10.16
CA ASP A 213 -7.75 -17.39 -8.78
C ASP A 213 -8.43 -16.19 -8.12
N ALA A 214 -9.66 -15.91 -8.55
CA ALA A 214 -10.50 -14.84 -7.99
C ALA A 214 -11.55 -15.41 -7.03
N PRO A 215 -11.30 -15.39 -5.71
CA PRO A 215 -12.26 -15.91 -4.74
C PRO A 215 -13.54 -15.07 -4.75
N ALA A 216 -14.68 -15.74 -4.69
CA ALA A 216 -16.00 -15.13 -4.63
C ALA A 216 -16.30 -14.56 -3.21
N ILE A 217 -15.52 -13.59 -2.76
CA ILE A 217 -15.66 -12.95 -1.46
C ILE A 217 -16.90 -12.03 -1.51
N PRO A 218 -17.95 -12.29 -0.70
CA PRO A 218 -19.15 -11.46 -0.72
C PRO A 218 -18.87 -10.01 -0.30
N LEU A 219 -19.36 -9.07 -1.09
CA LEU A 219 -19.31 -7.64 -0.83
C LEU A 219 -20.65 -7.17 -0.26
N GLY A 220 -20.88 -7.43 1.02
CA GLY A 220 -22.16 -7.13 1.68
C GLY A 220 -23.27 -8.12 1.31
N GLY A 221 -24.54 -7.69 1.42
CA GLY A 221 -25.72 -8.57 1.31
C GLY A 221 -26.40 -8.62 -0.05
N ASN A 222 -25.88 -7.96 -1.09
CA ASN A 222 -26.52 -7.84 -2.41
C ASN A 222 -26.01 -8.85 -3.45
N GLY A 223 -25.21 -9.85 -3.03
CA GLY A 223 -24.64 -10.86 -3.93
C GLY A 223 -23.47 -10.37 -4.80
N ALA A 224 -23.03 -9.12 -4.65
CA ALA A 224 -21.81 -8.66 -5.29
C ALA A 224 -20.57 -9.35 -4.66
N VAL A 225 -19.49 -9.47 -5.44
CA VAL A 225 -18.20 -9.97 -4.95
C VAL A 225 -17.15 -8.88 -5.02
N VAL A 226 -16.13 -8.97 -4.17
CA VAL A 226 -15.06 -7.95 -4.07
C VAL A 226 -14.31 -7.77 -5.38
N SER A 227 -14.04 -8.84 -6.12
CA SER A 227 -13.23 -8.84 -7.35
C SER A 227 -13.91 -9.61 -8.47
N PRO A 228 -14.94 -9.06 -9.13
CA PRO A 228 -15.56 -9.73 -10.25
C PRO A 228 -14.62 -9.71 -11.45
N ILE A 229 -14.36 -10.90 -12.01
CA ILE A 229 -13.56 -11.06 -13.22
C ILE A 229 -14.41 -11.47 -14.43
N ALA A 230 -15.71 -11.69 -14.23
CA ALA A 230 -16.66 -11.98 -15.30
C ALA A 230 -16.70 -10.82 -16.30
N GLY A 231 -16.64 -11.15 -17.60
CA GLY A 231 -16.67 -10.16 -18.68
C GLY A 231 -15.35 -9.39 -18.89
N LEU A 232 -14.24 -9.84 -18.30
CA LEU A 232 -12.93 -9.21 -18.45
C LEU A 232 -12.50 -9.06 -19.92
N GLU A 233 -12.84 -10.01 -20.79
CA GLU A 233 -12.57 -9.97 -22.22
C GLU A 233 -13.25 -8.77 -22.93
N ARG A 234 -14.37 -8.29 -22.38
CA ARG A 234 -15.12 -7.12 -22.86
C ARG A 234 -14.72 -5.81 -22.19
N SER A 235 -13.84 -5.86 -21.20
CA SER A 235 -13.38 -4.65 -20.50
C SER A 235 -12.74 -3.67 -21.50
N PRO A 236 -13.08 -2.36 -21.45
CA PRO A 236 -12.43 -1.37 -22.31
C PRO A 236 -10.91 -1.28 -22.05
N LEU A 237 -10.46 -1.70 -20.87
CA LEU A 237 -9.05 -1.72 -20.49
C LEU A 237 -8.28 -2.88 -21.15
N ASN A 238 -8.98 -3.92 -21.60
CA ASN A 238 -8.38 -5.12 -22.17
C ASN A 238 -7.59 -4.81 -23.45
N ARG A 239 -7.98 -3.80 -24.24
CA ARG A 239 -7.24 -3.41 -25.45
C ARG A 239 -5.79 -3.01 -25.17
N ALA A 240 -5.54 -2.35 -24.03
CA ALA A 240 -4.19 -1.95 -23.63
C ALA A 240 -3.45 -3.06 -22.87
N GLY A 241 -4.18 -4.09 -22.44
CA GLY A 241 -3.70 -5.24 -21.69
C GLY A 241 -3.50 -5.01 -20.20
N PHE A 242 -3.14 -6.10 -19.54
CA PHE A 242 -2.93 -6.20 -18.10
C PHE A 242 -1.59 -6.85 -17.81
N TYR A 243 -0.91 -6.35 -16.78
CA TYR A 243 0.09 -7.13 -16.08
C TYR A 243 -0.63 -8.11 -15.17
N ALA A 244 -0.55 -9.40 -15.50
CA ALA A 244 -1.07 -10.49 -14.70
C ALA A 244 0.03 -10.97 -13.76
N HIS A 245 -0.22 -10.90 -12.45
CA HIS A 245 0.66 -11.48 -11.46
C HIS A 245 0.12 -12.84 -11.04
N GLY A 246 0.99 -13.80 -10.81
CA GLY A 246 0.57 -15.13 -10.42
C GLY A 246 1.64 -15.98 -9.76
N VAL A 247 1.21 -17.14 -9.31
CA VAL A 247 2.04 -18.21 -8.76
C VAL A 247 2.00 -19.41 -9.68
N LEU A 248 3.06 -20.22 -9.70
CA LEU A 248 3.07 -21.46 -10.46
C LEU A 248 2.38 -22.57 -9.66
N ASP A 249 1.60 -23.41 -10.34
CA ASP A 249 1.15 -24.68 -9.78
C ASP A 249 2.28 -25.75 -9.87
N GLY A 250 2.01 -26.93 -9.31
CA GLY A 250 2.93 -28.07 -9.36
C GLY A 250 3.21 -28.61 -10.77
N ALA A 251 2.44 -28.18 -11.78
CA ALA A 251 2.64 -28.51 -13.19
C ALA A 251 3.34 -27.37 -13.97
N GLY A 252 3.78 -26.30 -13.30
CA GLY A 252 4.45 -25.15 -13.90
C GLY A 252 3.52 -24.21 -14.68
N LYS A 253 2.20 -24.26 -14.46
CA LYS A 253 1.24 -23.32 -15.04
C LYS A 253 1.01 -22.13 -14.13
N LEU A 254 0.90 -20.94 -14.72
CA LEU A 254 0.63 -19.72 -13.96
C LEU A 254 -0.85 -19.64 -13.55
N HIS A 255 -1.07 -19.51 -12.26
CA HIS A 255 -2.34 -19.11 -11.66
C HIS A 255 -2.33 -17.62 -11.37
N VAL A 256 -3.20 -16.87 -12.05
CA VAL A 256 -3.26 -15.41 -11.93
C VAL A 256 -4.00 -15.03 -10.66
N THR A 257 -3.34 -14.28 -9.78
CA THR A 257 -3.85 -13.85 -8.47
C THR A 257 -4.10 -12.35 -8.38
N ALA A 258 -3.59 -11.58 -9.35
CA ALA A 258 -3.81 -10.14 -9.44
C ALA A 258 -3.70 -9.62 -10.89
N LEU A 259 -4.35 -8.49 -11.16
CA LEU A 259 -4.20 -7.75 -12.40
C LEU A 259 -3.82 -6.30 -12.13
N VAL A 260 -2.98 -5.74 -13.02
CA VAL A 260 -2.71 -4.31 -13.09
C VAL A 260 -2.97 -3.85 -14.52
N PRO A 261 -3.96 -2.98 -14.78
CA PRO A 261 -4.13 -2.42 -16.12
C PRO A 261 -2.89 -1.66 -16.55
N ARG A 262 -2.36 -2.01 -17.72
CA ARG A 262 -1.15 -1.40 -18.27
C ARG A 262 -1.20 0.13 -18.35
N PRO A 263 -2.34 0.79 -18.71
CA PRO A 263 -2.40 2.25 -18.75
C PRO A 263 -2.14 2.98 -17.43
N LEU A 264 -2.20 2.29 -16.28
CA LEU A 264 -1.88 2.88 -14.98
C LEU A 264 -0.37 2.95 -14.73
N ARG A 265 0.42 2.12 -15.43
CA ARG A 265 1.87 2.06 -15.27
C ARG A 265 2.59 2.93 -16.29
N ILE A 266 2.06 3.08 -17.50
CA ILE A 266 2.71 3.87 -18.56
C ILE A 266 2.75 5.36 -18.16
N LEU A 267 3.91 6.00 -18.33
CA LEU A 267 4.04 7.44 -18.15
C LEU A 267 3.16 8.19 -19.18
N PRO A 268 2.21 9.03 -18.74
CA PRO A 268 1.32 9.71 -19.67
C PRO A 268 2.09 10.71 -20.55
N SER A 269 1.94 10.55 -21.87
CA SER A 269 2.42 11.51 -22.89
C SER A 269 1.34 12.48 -23.34
N VAL A 270 0.08 12.15 -23.07
CA VAL A 270 -1.12 12.92 -23.40
C VAL A 270 -1.92 13.18 -22.12
N ASN A 271 -2.72 14.23 -22.12
CA ASN A 271 -3.46 14.75 -20.96
C ASN A 271 -2.55 15.38 -19.89
N VAL A 272 -2.29 16.68 -20.06
CA VAL A 272 -1.32 17.43 -19.26
C VAL A 272 -2.00 18.58 -18.51
N ARG A 273 -1.58 18.81 -17.27
CA ARG A 273 -1.82 20.05 -16.53
C ARG A 273 -0.52 20.83 -16.38
N ASN A 274 -0.45 21.98 -17.05
CA ASN A 274 0.72 22.85 -17.04
C ASN A 274 0.57 23.91 -15.95
N GLY A 275 1.52 23.95 -15.02
CA GLY A 275 1.56 24.89 -13.92
C GLY A 275 0.84 24.40 -12.66
N ALA A 276 1.18 25.05 -11.54
CA ALA A 276 0.61 24.75 -10.23
C ALA A 276 -0.92 24.89 -10.20
N GLY A 277 -1.49 26.00 -10.71
CA GLY A 277 -2.93 26.25 -10.68
C GLY A 277 -3.78 25.13 -11.31
N PRO A 278 -3.55 24.77 -12.60
CA PRO A 278 -4.26 23.67 -13.23
C PRO A 278 -4.02 22.30 -12.59
N SER A 279 -2.81 22.07 -12.05
CA SER A 279 -2.48 20.82 -11.35
C SER A 279 -3.22 20.70 -10.02
N LEU A 280 -3.31 21.80 -9.26
CA LEU A 280 -4.09 21.88 -8.02
C LEU A 280 -5.58 21.68 -8.29
N LEU A 281 -6.13 22.40 -9.28
CA LEU A 281 -7.55 22.26 -9.65
C LEU A 281 -7.91 20.81 -10.01
N TYR A 282 -7.03 20.13 -10.75
CA TYR A 282 -7.25 18.72 -11.07
C TYR A 282 -7.13 17.83 -9.83
N THR A 283 -6.07 17.95 -9.03
CA THR A 283 -5.80 17.00 -7.94
C THR A 283 -6.76 17.14 -6.75
N THR A 284 -7.18 18.36 -6.38
CA THR A 284 -8.05 18.57 -5.20
C THR A 284 -9.55 18.48 -5.55
N ALA A 285 -9.94 18.91 -6.75
CA ALA A 285 -11.34 18.89 -7.21
C ALA A 285 -11.56 17.88 -8.33
N GLY A 286 -10.92 18.08 -9.49
CA GLY A 286 -11.25 17.37 -10.74
C GLY A 286 -11.07 15.85 -10.71
N MET A 287 -10.11 15.34 -9.93
CA MET A 287 -9.85 13.90 -9.78
C MET A 287 -11.04 13.19 -9.10
N TRP A 288 -11.76 13.90 -8.22
CA TRP A 288 -12.84 13.34 -7.41
C TRP A 288 -14.24 13.87 -7.78
N ASP A 289 -14.33 14.82 -8.73
CA ASP A 289 -15.57 15.44 -9.21
C ASP A 289 -16.48 14.41 -9.94
N PRO A 290 -17.81 14.44 -9.68
CA PRO A 290 -18.54 13.30 -9.17
C PRO A 290 -18.34 12.07 -10.06
N ILE A 291 -17.75 11.06 -9.45
CA ILE A 291 -17.47 9.76 -10.05
C ILE A 291 -18.77 8.97 -10.31
N ALA A 292 -19.85 9.34 -9.62
CA ALA A 292 -21.23 8.94 -9.92
C ALA A 292 -22.23 9.97 -9.37
N THR A 293 -23.31 10.26 -10.10
CA THR A 293 -24.54 10.88 -9.56
C THR A 293 -25.74 10.14 -10.15
N PRO A 294 -26.55 9.43 -9.33
CA PRO A 294 -27.79 8.80 -9.78
C PRO A 294 -28.71 9.77 -10.52
N GLU A 295 -28.68 11.05 -10.13
CA GLU A 295 -29.54 12.12 -10.64
C GLU A 295 -29.12 12.59 -12.04
N THR A 296 -27.85 12.42 -12.45
CA THR A 296 -27.36 12.87 -13.77
C THR A 296 -27.07 11.72 -14.75
N GLY A 297 -27.23 10.46 -14.31
CA GLY A 297 -26.90 9.28 -15.11
C GLY A 297 -25.40 9.09 -15.40
N ARG A 298 -24.52 9.98 -14.90
CA ARG A 298 -23.07 9.84 -15.04
C ARG A 298 -22.56 8.77 -14.08
N GLN A 299 -21.92 7.73 -14.63
CA GLN A 299 -21.15 6.75 -13.87
C GLN A 299 -19.76 6.64 -14.51
N ALA A 300 -18.71 6.98 -13.78
CA ALA A 300 -17.33 6.79 -14.22
C ALA A 300 -16.83 5.36 -13.93
N LYS A 301 -17.72 4.42 -13.64
CA LYS A 301 -17.37 3.02 -13.37
C LYS A 301 -16.65 2.39 -14.57
N GLY A 302 -15.65 1.55 -14.30
CA GLY A 302 -14.82 0.93 -15.34
C GLY A 302 -13.85 1.87 -16.04
N THR A 303 -13.76 3.14 -15.61
CA THR A 303 -12.83 4.12 -16.20
C THR A 303 -11.54 4.23 -15.41
N LEU A 304 -10.50 4.70 -16.10
CA LEU A 304 -9.26 5.14 -15.50
C LEU A 304 -8.85 6.51 -16.06
N SER A 305 -7.98 7.22 -15.35
CA SER A 305 -7.29 8.39 -15.87
C SER A 305 -5.84 8.42 -15.40
N SER A 306 -4.95 8.88 -16.26
CA SER A 306 -3.55 9.15 -15.96
C SER A 306 -3.22 10.53 -16.49
N MET A 307 -2.70 11.41 -15.64
CA MET A 307 -2.50 12.83 -15.90
C MET A 307 -1.05 13.21 -15.62
N LEU A 308 -0.40 13.87 -16.57
CA LEU A 308 0.91 14.49 -16.35
C LEU A 308 0.73 15.85 -15.67
N LEU A 309 1.42 16.06 -14.55
CA LEU A 309 1.43 17.32 -13.78
C LEU A 309 2.79 18.00 -13.99
N VAL A 310 2.81 19.09 -14.75
CA VAL A 310 4.04 19.83 -15.08
C VAL A 310 4.12 21.06 -14.17
N PRO A 311 5.20 21.26 -13.42
CA PRO A 311 5.26 22.30 -12.39
C PRO A 311 5.30 23.71 -12.98
N ASN A 312 6.00 23.87 -14.11
CA ASN A 312 6.18 25.15 -14.79
C ASN A 312 5.16 25.26 -15.93
N GLY A 313 4.40 26.36 -15.97
CA GLY A 313 3.28 26.59 -16.90
C GLY A 313 3.66 26.77 -18.38
N ASN A 314 4.74 26.16 -18.86
CA ASN A 314 5.20 26.32 -20.23
C ASN A 314 4.14 25.79 -21.22
N ALA A 315 3.82 26.62 -22.21
CA ALA A 315 2.65 26.50 -23.06
C ALA A 315 2.82 25.41 -24.13
N GLY A 316 2.38 24.18 -23.84
CA GLY A 316 2.05 23.19 -24.87
C GLY A 316 2.56 21.77 -24.61
N GLU A 317 2.04 20.84 -25.42
CA GLU A 317 2.36 19.40 -25.33
C GLU A 317 3.86 19.11 -25.55
N ALA A 318 4.54 19.88 -26.40
CA ALA A 318 5.98 19.74 -26.63
C ALA A 318 6.81 20.05 -25.37
N ALA A 319 6.49 21.14 -24.66
CA ALA A 319 7.18 21.52 -23.42
C ALA A 319 6.91 20.51 -22.29
N ALA A 320 5.67 20.02 -22.21
CA ALA A 320 5.30 18.96 -21.28
C ALA A 320 6.06 17.65 -21.54
N ASN A 321 6.17 17.25 -22.81
CA ASN A 321 6.94 16.07 -23.21
C ASN A 321 8.44 16.22 -22.97
N ALA A 322 8.99 17.42 -23.17
CA ALA A 322 10.39 17.72 -22.81
C ALA A 322 10.60 17.56 -21.31
N TRP A 323 9.76 18.19 -20.48
CA TRP A 323 9.82 18.05 -19.02
C TRP A 323 9.71 16.60 -18.56
N ARG A 324 8.74 15.84 -19.12
CA ARG A 324 8.53 14.42 -18.83
C ARG A 324 9.80 13.61 -19.12
N THR A 325 10.42 13.82 -20.29
CA THR A 325 11.61 13.08 -20.71
C THR A 325 12.85 13.46 -19.93
N GLU A 326 12.97 14.74 -19.55
CA GLU A 326 14.10 15.24 -18.76
C GLU A 326 14.03 14.81 -17.28
N THR A 327 12.83 14.78 -16.72
CA THR A 327 12.60 14.60 -15.28
C THR A 327 12.24 13.15 -14.92
N LEU A 328 11.33 12.51 -15.67
CA LEU A 328 10.85 11.14 -15.41
C LEU A 328 11.69 10.11 -16.17
N LYS A 329 12.99 10.08 -15.86
CA LYS A 329 13.96 9.12 -16.38
C LYS A 329 13.96 7.85 -15.53
N GLU A 330 14.49 6.77 -16.06
CA GLU A 330 14.73 5.54 -15.31
C GLU A 330 15.51 5.84 -14.02
N GLY A 331 15.01 5.35 -12.88
CA GLY A 331 15.57 5.63 -11.56
C GLY A 331 14.94 6.82 -10.84
N THR A 332 14.18 7.70 -11.51
CA THR A 332 13.50 8.82 -10.86
C THR A 332 12.50 8.31 -9.83
N GLU A 333 12.60 8.82 -8.61
CA GLU A 333 11.68 8.52 -7.52
C GLU A 333 10.68 9.64 -7.30
N LEU A 334 9.50 9.25 -6.84
CA LEU A 334 8.37 10.11 -6.57
C LEU A 334 7.74 9.71 -5.24
N LEU A 335 7.37 10.69 -4.44
CA LEU A 335 6.52 10.48 -3.27
C LEU A 335 5.08 10.32 -3.75
N VAL A 336 4.41 9.25 -3.30
CA VAL A 336 3.01 8.97 -3.63
C VAL A 336 2.14 9.37 -2.45
N THR A 337 1.13 10.20 -2.71
CA THR A 337 -0.05 10.32 -1.85
C THR A 337 -1.13 9.41 -2.39
N HIS A 338 -1.53 8.42 -1.58
CA HIS A 338 -2.59 7.47 -1.93
C HIS A 338 -3.85 7.82 -1.17
N ALA A 339 -4.99 7.81 -1.86
CA ALA A 339 -6.29 7.78 -1.22
C ALA A 339 -7.26 6.88 -1.99
N PHE A 340 -8.18 6.24 -1.28
CA PHE A 340 -9.32 5.57 -1.90
C PHE A 340 -10.65 6.06 -1.33
N GLY A 341 -11.71 5.87 -2.12
CA GLY A 341 -13.10 6.18 -1.77
C GLY A 341 -13.91 5.02 -1.20
N SER A 342 -15.22 5.25 -1.04
CA SER A 342 -16.13 4.27 -0.43
C SER A 342 -16.77 3.33 -1.46
N ILE A 343 -17.28 2.22 -0.95
CA ILE A 343 -18.18 1.28 -1.64
C ILE A 343 -19.55 1.42 -0.97
N GLY A 344 -20.62 1.54 -1.74
CA GLY A 344 -21.97 1.57 -1.18
C GLY A 344 -23.01 2.24 -2.09
N PRO A 345 -24.27 2.28 -1.65
CA PRO A 345 -25.31 3.04 -2.34
C PRO A 345 -24.93 4.53 -2.36
N ALA A 346 -25.33 5.23 -3.44
CA ALA A 346 -24.94 6.62 -3.66
C ALA A 346 -25.34 7.58 -2.52
N GLU A 347 -26.39 7.23 -1.78
CA GLU A 347 -27.01 8.00 -0.68
C GLU A 347 -26.16 8.10 0.61
N GLN A 348 -25.04 7.37 0.70
CA GLN A 348 -24.18 7.38 1.89
C GLN A 348 -23.49 8.74 2.12
N ARG A 349 -23.83 9.44 3.21
CA ARG A 349 -23.34 10.80 3.53
C ARG A 349 -21.88 10.87 4.01
N LEU A 350 -21.48 9.96 4.90
CA LEU A 350 -20.08 9.83 5.35
C LEU A 350 -19.45 8.62 4.66
N ARG A 351 -18.43 8.89 3.85
CA ARG A 351 -17.83 7.91 2.96
C ARG A 351 -16.47 7.54 3.52
N SER A 352 -16.34 6.27 3.94
CA SER A 352 -15.08 5.69 4.41
C SER A 352 -13.99 5.80 3.35
N GLY A 353 -12.74 5.91 3.78
CA GLY A 353 -11.58 5.95 2.91
C GLY A 353 -10.33 5.53 3.66
N HIS A 354 -9.21 5.56 2.96
CA HIS A 354 -7.89 5.36 3.54
C HIS A 354 -6.89 6.32 2.88
N PHE A 355 -5.86 6.70 3.62
CA PHE A 355 -4.73 7.47 3.13
C PHE A 355 -3.45 6.81 3.60
N SER A 356 -2.49 6.73 2.69
CA SER A 356 -1.12 6.30 2.97
C SER A 356 -0.14 7.07 2.09
N PHE A 357 1.12 7.07 2.51
CA PHE A 357 2.22 7.41 1.61
C PHE A 357 2.66 6.17 0.83
N GLY A 358 3.33 6.39 -0.28
CA GLY A 358 4.04 5.37 -1.05
C GLY A 358 5.25 5.98 -1.74
N ILE A 359 6.02 5.15 -2.41
CA ILE A 359 7.14 5.56 -3.23
C ILE A 359 6.90 4.97 -4.61
N ALA A 360 6.99 5.81 -5.63
CA ALA A 360 7.00 5.34 -7.00
C ALA A 360 8.39 5.52 -7.58
N LYS A 361 8.78 4.59 -8.44
CA LYS A 361 10.03 4.67 -9.20
C LYS A 361 9.74 4.51 -10.68
N VAL A 362 10.38 5.33 -11.50
CA VAL A 362 10.37 5.13 -12.93
C VAL A 362 11.32 3.98 -13.27
N VAL A 363 10.79 2.91 -13.83
CA VAL A 363 11.55 1.69 -14.17
C VAL A 363 11.37 1.36 -15.64
N ARG A 364 12.33 0.63 -16.20
CA ARG A 364 12.15 0.00 -17.51
C ARG A 364 11.53 -1.37 -17.33
N GLU A 365 10.29 -1.52 -17.75
CA GLU A 365 9.55 -2.79 -17.63
C GLU A 365 10.13 -3.83 -18.61
N PRO A 366 10.67 -4.97 -18.13
CA PRO A 366 11.34 -5.93 -19.01
C PRO A 366 10.45 -6.52 -20.11
N LEU A 367 9.17 -6.77 -19.83
CA LEU A 367 8.23 -7.37 -20.78
C LEU A 367 7.87 -6.40 -21.92
N SER A 368 7.65 -5.13 -21.62
CA SER A 368 7.26 -4.11 -22.62
C SER A 368 8.45 -3.35 -23.21
N GLY A 369 9.57 -3.25 -22.48
CA GLY A 369 10.71 -2.40 -22.79
C GLY A 369 10.49 -0.91 -22.50
N GLN A 370 9.28 -0.52 -22.06
CA GLN A 370 8.88 0.87 -21.87
C GLN A 370 9.23 1.38 -20.47
N LEU A 371 9.35 2.71 -20.34
CA LEU A 371 9.42 3.35 -19.02
C LEU A 371 8.03 3.40 -18.39
N GLU A 372 7.96 2.94 -17.16
CA GLU A 372 6.74 2.80 -16.39
C GLU A 372 6.93 3.28 -14.96
N LEU A 373 5.83 3.66 -14.32
CA LEU A 373 5.75 3.98 -12.92
C LEU A 373 5.49 2.70 -12.12
N ASP A 374 6.45 2.30 -11.30
CA ASP A 374 6.31 1.19 -10.36
C ASP A 374 6.04 1.75 -8.97
N ILE A 375 4.85 1.47 -8.42
CA ILE A 375 4.37 2.05 -7.16
C ILE A 375 4.46 1.01 -6.05
N GLU A 376 5.11 1.39 -4.96
CA GLU A 376 5.07 0.70 -3.67
C GLU A 376 4.32 1.56 -2.66
N TYR A 377 3.27 1.01 -2.05
CA TYR A 377 2.60 1.66 -0.95
C TYR A 377 3.25 1.31 0.39
N ARG A 378 3.27 2.27 1.32
CA ARG A 378 3.64 2.06 2.72
C ARG A 378 2.35 2.11 3.55
N GLN A 379 1.67 0.98 3.60
CA GLN A 379 0.32 0.84 4.15
C GLN A 379 0.36 0.82 5.68
N VAL A 380 0.10 1.97 6.30
CA VAL A 380 -0.22 2.06 7.74
C VAL A 380 -1.69 1.70 7.91
N TYR A 381 -2.00 0.40 7.97
CA TYR A 381 -3.36 -0.12 7.81
C TYR A 381 -3.80 -0.94 9.00
N ALA A 382 -4.97 -0.62 9.55
CA ALA A 382 -5.52 -1.34 10.69
C ALA A 382 -5.93 -2.77 10.30
N HIS A 383 -6.03 -3.63 11.31
CA HIS A 383 -6.56 -4.98 11.11
C HIS A 383 -7.97 -4.90 10.52
N ASN A 384 -8.23 -5.75 9.53
CA ASN A 384 -9.42 -5.66 8.68
C ASN A 384 -9.88 -7.08 8.28
N PRO A 385 -11.13 -7.24 7.80
CA PRO A 385 -11.67 -8.54 7.45
C PRO A 385 -10.98 -9.18 6.24
N ASN A 386 -10.41 -8.36 5.35
CA ASN A 386 -9.75 -8.82 4.14
C ASN A 386 -8.29 -9.27 4.36
N GLY A 387 -7.77 -9.19 5.59
CA GLY A 387 -6.39 -9.59 5.91
C GLY A 387 -5.32 -8.81 5.12
N ILE A 388 -5.62 -7.58 4.74
CA ILE A 388 -4.62 -6.64 4.19
C ILE A 388 -3.71 -6.24 5.35
N LEU A 389 -2.41 -6.38 5.14
CA LEU A 389 -1.42 -6.19 6.19
C LEU A 389 -0.98 -4.73 6.25
N SER A 390 -0.50 -4.32 7.42
CA SER A 390 0.32 -3.12 7.48
C SER A 390 1.74 -3.45 7.05
N GLY A 391 2.27 -2.72 6.07
CA GLY A 391 3.60 -2.99 5.53
C GLY A 391 3.82 -2.34 4.17
N THR A 392 4.89 -2.77 3.51
CA THR A 392 5.18 -2.35 2.15
C THR A 392 4.44 -3.25 1.18
N HIS A 393 3.62 -2.69 0.31
CA HIS A 393 2.89 -3.43 -0.72
C HIS A 393 3.29 -2.96 -2.10
N SER A 394 3.52 -3.90 -3.02
CA SER A 394 3.42 -3.57 -4.45
C SER A 394 2.00 -3.07 -4.77
N TRP A 395 1.88 -2.23 -5.81
CA TRP A 395 0.57 -1.79 -6.30
C TRP A 395 -0.34 -3.00 -6.58
N ALA A 396 0.19 -4.03 -7.23
CA ALA A 396 -0.53 -5.25 -7.55
C ALA A 396 -1.07 -5.96 -6.31
N SER A 397 -0.33 -5.98 -5.19
CA SER A 397 -0.79 -6.62 -3.95
C SER A 397 -1.96 -5.87 -3.31
N TYR A 398 -1.85 -4.55 -3.19
CA TYR A 398 -2.80 -3.75 -2.43
C TYR A 398 -4.02 -3.30 -3.24
N ALA A 399 -3.82 -2.97 -4.52
CA ALA A 399 -4.89 -2.52 -5.40
C ALA A 399 -5.41 -3.65 -6.30
N GLY A 400 -4.49 -4.43 -6.89
CA GLY A 400 -4.79 -5.38 -7.97
C GLY A 400 -5.08 -6.83 -7.59
N SER A 401 -4.94 -7.21 -6.31
CA SER A 401 -5.16 -8.61 -5.88
C SER A 401 -6.63 -9.00 -5.96
N PHE A 402 -6.95 -10.16 -6.53
CA PHE A 402 -8.32 -10.65 -6.54
C PHE A 402 -8.85 -11.02 -5.14
N ALA A 403 -7.96 -11.46 -4.24
CA ALA A 403 -8.35 -11.85 -2.90
C ALA A 403 -8.45 -10.66 -1.94
N ARG A 404 -7.64 -9.62 -2.14
CA ARG A 404 -7.44 -8.56 -1.12
C ARG A 404 -7.37 -7.14 -1.67
N GLY A 405 -7.43 -6.96 -3.00
CA GLY A 405 -7.20 -5.69 -3.67
C GLY A 405 -8.41 -4.76 -3.69
N TRP A 406 -8.17 -3.45 -3.66
CA TRP A 406 -9.25 -2.45 -3.61
C TRP A 406 -9.75 -1.92 -4.95
N MET A 407 -9.00 -2.07 -6.07
CA MET A 407 -9.32 -1.38 -7.33
C MET A 407 -10.65 -1.80 -7.96
N TYR A 408 -11.09 -3.02 -7.65
CA TYR A 408 -12.34 -3.59 -8.14
C TYR A 408 -13.52 -2.93 -7.47
N GLY A 409 -13.49 -2.85 -6.13
CA GLY A 409 -14.57 -2.32 -5.30
C GLY A 409 -14.59 -0.81 -5.13
N ARG A 410 -13.44 -0.12 -5.22
CA ARG A 410 -13.29 1.29 -4.80
C ARG A 410 -12.64 2.13 -5.90
N PRO A 411 -12.95 3.44 -5.96
CA PRO A 411 -12.09 4.35 -6.67
C PRO A 411 -10.78 4.58 -5.91
N ILE A 412 -9.66 4.53 -6.62
CA ILE A 412 -8.32 4.85 -6.08
C ILE A 412 -7.81 6.11 -6.78
N GLY A 413 -7.23 7.02 -6.02
CA GLY A 413 -6.48 8.17 -6.50
C GLY A 413 -5.06 8.14 -5.95
N ASP A 414 -4.08 8.06 -6.83
CA ASP A 414 -2.66 8.13 -6.51
C ASP A 414 -2.05 9.37 -7.15
N VAL A 415 -1.38 10.22 -6.38
CA VAL A 415 -0.61 11.35 -6.93
C VAL A 415 0.86 11.13 -6.59
N ALA A 416 1.66 10.82 -7.62
CA ALA A 416 3.09 10.58 -7.53
C ALA A 416 3.83 11.85 -7.94
N LEU A 417 4.52 12.51 -7.01
CA LEU A 417 5.23 13.76 -7.23
C LEU A 417 6.73 13.61 -6.98
N THR A 418 7.55 14.15 -7.89
CA THR A 418 8.98 14.34 -7.68
C THR A 418 9.27 15.78 -7.32
N LEU A 419 10.09 15.95 -6.29
CA LEU A 419 10.58 17.23 -5.81
C LEU A 419 12.05 17.03 -5.40
N PRO A 420 13.02 17.75 -6.00
CA PRO A 420 14.44 17.59 -5.67
C PRO A 420 14.73 17.68 -4.17
N ALA A 421 14.00 18.54 -3.46
CA ALA A 421 14.10 18.68 -2.01
C ALA A 421 13.88 17.36 -1.26
N LEU A 422 12.99 16.48 -1.72
CA LEU A 422 12.75 15.19 -1.05
C LEU A 422 13.67 14.08 -1.55
N THR A 423 13.99 14.07 -2.84
CA THR A 423 14.57 12.91 -3.53
C THR A 423 16.10 12.96 -3.66
N ARG A 424 16.71 14.15 -3.54
CA ARG A 424 18.17 14.33 -3.60
C ARG A 424 18.87 13.72 -2.40
N THR A 425 20.07 13.19 -2.65
CA THR A 425 21.08 12.98 -1.59
C THR A 425 21.85 14.27 -1.35
N TYR A 426 21.78 14.80 -0.14
CA TYR A 426 22.48 16.00 0.30
C TYR A 426 23.91 15.64 0.70
N ASP A 427 24.85 16.56 0.45
CA ASP A 427 26.21 16.51 0.97
C ASP A 427 26.59 17.93 1.41
N MET A 428 26.31 18.22 2.69
CA MET A 428 26.51 19.55 3.27
C MET A 428 27.50 19.42 4.42
N GLY A 429 28.67 20.07 4.30
CA GLY A 429 29.71 19.98 5.33
C GLY A 429 30.21 18.55 5.60
N GLY A 430 30.18 17.66 4.60
CA GLY A 430 30.54 16.24 4.71
C GLY A 430 29.46 15.35 5.34
N ALA A 431 28.34 15.92 5.80
CA ALA A 431 27.19 15.14 6.25
C ALA A 431 26.31 14.75 5.06
N ARG A 432 26.17 13.44 4.86
CA ARG A 432 25.30 12.87 3.83
C ARG A 432 23.98 12.37 4.39
N PHE A 433 22.88 12.77 3.77
CA PHE A 433 21.55 12.30 4.11
C PHE A 433 20.59 12.43 2.93
N ARG A 434 19.50 11.67 2.99
CA ARG A 434 18.45 11.68 1.97
C ARG A 434 17.07 11.69 2.65
N PRO A 435 16.27 12.75 2.49
CA PRO A 435 15.01 12.91 3.22
C PRO A 435 14.01 11.79 2.96
N LEU A 436 13.92 11.33 1.70
CA LEU A 436 13.03 10.22 1.34
C LEU A 436 13.36 8.95 2.15
N ASP A 437 14.64 8.63 2.34
CA ASP A 437 15.05 7.43 3.08
C ASP A 437 14.65 7.54 4.57
N GLY A 438 14.72 8.75 5.13
CA GLY A 438 14.19 9.07 6.46
C GLY A 438 12.68 8.81 6.56
N LEU A 439 11.90 9.33 5.61
CA LEU A 439 10.45 9.09 5.55
C LEU A 439 10.12 7.60 5.49
N VAL A 440 10.76 6.86 4.57
CA VAL A 440 10.46 5.44 4.43
C VAL A 440 10.90 4.65 5.68
N THR A 441 11.96 5.08 6.38
CA THR A 441 12.36 4.49 7.67
C THR A 441 11.29 4.67 8.75
N GLU A 442 10.69 5.86 8.85
CA GLU A 442 9.60 6.13 9.81
C GLU A 442 8.33 5.36 9.44
N LEU A 443 8.03 5.20 8.15
CA LEU A 443 6.90 4.40 7.67
C LEU A 443 7.10 2.90 7.92
N ASP A 444 8.29 2.35 7.66
CA ASP A 444 8.62 0.94 7.97
C ASP A 444 8.44 0.70 9.49
N THR A 445 8.87 1.65 10.32
CA THR A 445 8.67 1.61 11.78
C THR A 445 7.19 1.60 12.15
N MET A 446 6.39 2.51 11.57
CA MET A 446 4.97 2.62 11.88
C MET A 446 4.19 1.38 11.45
N THR A 447 4.48 0.84 10.27
CA THR A 447 3.78 -0.36 9.77
C THR A 447 4.07 -1.59 10.62
N ALA A 448 5.31 -1.80 11.06
CA ALA A 448 5.65 -2.90 11.97
C ALA A 448 4.87 -2.83 13.29
N ARG A 449 4.71 -1.63 13.85
CA ARG A 449 3.92 -1.41 15.08
C ARG A 449 2.44 -1.68 14.88
N TYR A 450 1.93 -1.35 13.70
CA TYR A 450 0.54 -1.60 13.36
C TYR A 450 0.21 -3.09 13.27
N ARG A 451 1.16 -3.92 12.80
CA ARG A 451 1.00 -5.37 12.75
C ARG A 451 0.85 -6.00 14.12
N THR A 452 1.52 -5.48 15.15
CA THR A 452 1.43 -6.02 16.51
C THR A 452 0.46 -5.25 17.41
N GLY A 453 -0.08 -4.11 16.95
CA GLY A 453 -0.82 -3.18 17.81
C GLY A 453 0.01 -2.67 18.99
N LEU A 454 1.32 -2.48 18.78
CA LEU A 454 2.31 -2.25 19.86
C LEU A 454 2.25 -3.28 20.99
N GLY A 455 2.03 -4.54 20.62
CA GLY A 455 1.98 -5.65 21.58
C GLY A 455 0.59 -6.01 22.08
N THR A 456 -0.42 -5.16 21.85
CA THR A 456 -1.82 -5.46 22.24
C THR A 456 -2.51 -6.46 21.31
N GLY A 457 -1.89 -6.80 20.18
CA GLY A 457 -2.45 -7.70 19.16
C GLY A 457 -3.40 -7.01 18.17
N ALA A 458 -3.68 -5.71 18.33
CA ALA A 458 -4.62 -5.00 17.48
C ALA A 458 -4.34 -3.51 17.31
N SER A 459 -4.09 -3.10 16.07
CA SER A 459 -4.39 -1.74 15.59
C SER A 459 -5.81 -1.65 15.07
N ILE A 460 -6.60 -0.74 15.65
CA ILE A 460 -8.02 -0.51 15.35
C ILE A 460 -8.24 0.99 15.12
N VAL A 461 -8.98 1.34 14.06
CA VAL A 461 -9.31 2.74 13.78
C VAL A 461 -10.34 3.26 14.79
N THR A 462 -10.04 4.42 15.38
CA THR A 462 -10.95 5.17 16.25
C THR A 462 -10.91 6.65 15.86
N PRO A 463 -11.83 7.51 16.32
CA PRO A 463 -11.71 8.95 16.09
C PRO A 463 -10.40 9.55 16.61
N ALA A 464 -9.77 8.91 17.60
CA ALA A 464 -8.50 9.32 18.18
C ALA A 464 -7.27 8.65 17.52
N ASN A 465 -7.44 7.56 16.78
CA ASN A 465 -6.36 6.82 16.11
C ASN A 465 -6.79 6.46 14.69
N SER A 466 -6.18 7.09 13.69
CA SER A 466 -6.48 6.80 12.28
C SER A 466 -5.20 6.58 11.49
N CYS A 467 -5.29 5.74 10.47
CA CYS A 467 -4.22 5.50 9.49
C CYS A 467 -3.66 6.81 8.90
N VAL A 468 -4.52 7.81 8.75
CA VAL A 468 -4.18 9.13 8.22
C VAL A 468 -3.21 9.84 9.17
N GLN A 469 -3.57 9.93 10.45
CA GLN A 469 -2.74 10.57 11.48
C GLN A 469 -1.37 9.92 11.59
N ASP A 470 -1.31 8.59 11.63
CA ASP A 470 -0.05 7.87 11.84
C ASP A 470 0.83 7.85 10.58
N SER A 471 0.24 7.86 9.37
CA SER A 471 0.99 8.10 8.13
C SER A 471 1.59 9.52 8.11
N SER A 472 0.79 10.52 8.45
CA SER A 472 1.23 11.91 8.55
C SER A 472 2.32 12.13 9.61
N LYS A 473 2.22 11.43 10.74
CA LYS A 473 3.19 11.45 11.84
C LYS A 473 4.56 10.95 11.37
N ALA A 474 4.60 9.92 10.51
CA ALA A 474 5.86 9.41 9.95
C ALA A 474 6.59 10.48 9.11
N LEU A 475 5.87 11.24 8.28
CA LEU A 475 6.47 12.33 7.52
C LEU A 475 6.97 13.45 8.42
N PHE A 476 6.16 13.88 9.39
CA PHE A 476 6.57 14.91 10.33
C PHE A 476 7.85 14.53 11.08
N PHE A 477 7.93 13.31 11.63
CA PHE A 477 9.13 12.87 12.33
C PHE A 477 10.37 12.73 11.44
N ALA A 478 10.19 12.31 10.19
CA ALA A 478 11.30 12.26 9.24
C ALA A 478 11.90 13.65 8.99
N LEU A 479 11.05 14.68 8.93
CA LEU A 479 11.49 16.06 8.74
C LEU A 479 12.11 16.66 10.01
N VAL A 480 11.54 16.39 11.20
CA VAL A 480 12.12 16.84 12.47
C VAL A 480 13.50 16.21 12.73
N LYS A 481 13.65 14.90 12.53
CA LYS A 481 14.95 14.23 12.68
C LYS A 481 15.99 14.77 11.70
N LEU A 482 15.55 15.19 10.52
CA LEU A 482 16.42 15.84 9.56
C LEU A 482 16.90 17.20 10.07
N GLU A 483 15.99 18.03 10.58
CA GLU A 483 16.32 19.32 11.18
C GLU A 483 17.28 19.16 12.36
N GLU A 484 16.99 18.26 13.32
CA GLU A 484 17.87 17.95 14.45
C GLU A 484 19.27 17.52 14.01
N ARG A 485 19.37 16.72 12.94
CA ARG A 485 20.66 16.28 12.38
C ARG A 485 21.46 17.43 11.78
N VAL A 486 20.79 18.43 11.21
CA VAL A 486 21.44 19.64 10.71
C VAL A 486 21.85 20.54 11.88
N GLU A 487 20.98 20.76 12.85
CA GLU A 487 21.24 21.64 14.00
C GLU A 487 22.34 21.12 14.93
N SER A 488 22.43 19.80 15.09
CA SER A 488 23.46 19.16 15.91
C SER A 488 24.83 19.05 15.24
N ASN A 489 24.95 19.41 13.96
CA ASN A 489 26.22 19.32 13.21
C ASN A 489 26.71 20.71 12.79
N GLN A 490 27.71 21.23 13.50
CA GLN A 490 28.27 22.56 13.23
C GLN A 490 28.81 22.71 11.80
N ALA A 491 29.41 21.67 11.23
CA ALA A 491 29.92 21.72 9.85
C ALA A 491 28.80 21.91 8.83
N VAL A 492 27.62 21.32 9.07
CA VAL A 492 26.44 21.51 8.20
C VAL A 492 25.91 22.93 8.34
N LYS A 493 25.84 23.45 9.57
CA LYS A 493 25.39 24.84 9.81
C LYS A 493 26.30 25.85 9.12
N ASP A 494 27.61 25.68 9.26
CA ASP A 494 28.60 26.54 8.60
C ASP A 494 28.48 26.44 7.08
N TYR A 495 28.25 25.24 6.54
CA TYR A 495 28.01 25.03 5.11
C TYR A 495 26.77 25.79 4.62
N VAL A 496 25.63 25.64 5.30
CA VAL A 496 24.37 26.29 4.96
C VAL A 496 24.49 27.83 5.00
N ALA A 497 25.24 28.36 5.98
CA ALA A 497 25.47 29.80 6.11
C ALA A 497 26.40 30.36 5.02
N SER A 498 27.43 29.60 4.62
CA SER A 498 28.43 30.03 3.64
C SER A 498 28.04 29.79 2.18
N HIS A 499 27.06 28.92 1.90
CA HIS A 499 26.63 28.56 0.55
C HIS A 499 25.12 28.80 0.30
N PRO A 500 24.58 30.00 0.60
CA PRO A 500 23.12 30.25 0.59
C PRO A 500 22.45 30.07 -0.78
N ASP A 501 23.23 30.17 -1.87
CA ASP A 501 22.75 30.13 -3.25
C ASP A 501 22.84 28.75 -3.92
N GLU A 502 23.50 27.78 -3.28
CA GLU A 502 23.57 26.42 -3.81
C GLU A 502 22.20 25.76 -3.87
N ALA A 503 22.00 24.93 -4.90
CA ALA A 503 20.73 24.22 -5.11
C ALA A 503 20.34 23.37 -3.89
N GLN A 504 21.29 22.66 -3.26
CA GLN A 504 20.99 21.84 -2.08
C GLN A 504 20.61 22.68 -0.86
N VAL A 505 21.18 23.88 -0.68
CA VAL A 505 20.79 24.76 0.43
C VAL A 505 19.40 25.36 0.21
N LYS A 506 19.07 25.70 -1.04
CA LYS A 506 17.70 26.13 -1.44
C LYS A 506 16.68 25.01 -1.20
N ASP A 507 16.99 23.81 -1.66
CA ASP A 507 16.15 22.63 -1.48
C ASP A 507 15.96 22.29 0.01
N TYR A 508 17.01 22.43 0.84
CA TYR A 508 16.92 22.27 2.29
C TYR A 508 15.95 23.28 2.93
N LYS A 509 16.02 24.56 2.53
CA LYS A 509 15.05 25.58 3.00
C LYS A 509 13.61 25.25 2.60
N THR A 510 13.42 24.66 1.41
CA THR A 510 12.11 24.15 0.99
C THR A 510 11.63 23.02 1.91
N LEU A 511 12.50 22.09 2.33
CA LEU A 511 12.13 21.04 3.30
C LEU A 511 11.69 21.62 4.64
N LEU A 512 12.40 22.62 5.18
CA LEU A 512 12.01 23.29 6.43
C LEU A 512 10.63 23.96 6.31
N THR A 513 10.33 24.52 5.14
CA THR A 513 9.01 25.10 4.86
C THR A 513 7.92 24.01 4.89
N ILE A 514 8.16 22.88 4.21
CA ILE A 514 7.24 21.73 4.20
C ILE A 514 7.06 21.15 5.62
N ALA A 515 8.13 21.08 6.41
CA ALA A 515 8.09 20.62 7.80
C ALA A 515 7.19 21.51 8.65
N SER A 516 7.39 22.83 8.59
CA SER A 516 6.59 23.81 9.31
C SER A 516 5.11 23.80 8.87
N GLU A 517 4.83 23.63 7.58
CA GLU A 517 3.45 23.48 7.10
C GLU A 517 2.80 22.18 7.59
N THR A 518 3.54 21.08 7.57
CA THR A 518 3.08 19.78 8.05
C THR A 518 2.77 19.84 9.54
N GLU A 519 3.63 20.47 10.34
CA GLU A 519 3.40 20.69 11.77
C GLU A 519 2.12 21.48 12.03
N ARG A 520 1.92 22.59 11.31
CA ARG A 520 0.71 23.43 11.40
C ARG A 520 -0.55 22.68 10.99
N TYR A 521 -0.47 21.84 9.96
CA TYR A 521 -1.58 21.00 9.52
C TYR A 521 -1.95 19.96 10.57
N LEU A 522 -0.94 19.33 11.17
CA LEU A 522 -1.09 18.31 12.20
C LEU A 522 -1.55 18.91 13.55
N SER A 523 -1.22 20.16 13.84
CA SER A 523 -1.50 20.84 15.12
C SER A 523 -2.35 22.11 14.93
N PRO A 524 -3.60 22.02 14.45
CA PRO A 524 -4.39 23.18 14.03
C PRO A 524 -4.71 24.20 15.13
N LEU A 525 -4.57 23.83 16.41
CA LEU A 525 -4.74 24.70 17.58
C LEU A 525 -3.45 24.87 18.41
N GLY A 526 -2.29 24.47 17.87
CA GLY A 526 -1.02 24.40 18.62
C GLY A 526 -0.97 23.28 19.68
N ILE A 527 -2.04 22.47 19.77
CA ILE A 527 -2.12 21.32 20.67
C ILE A 527 -1.62 20.09 19.92
N THR A 528 -0.34 19.75 20.12
CA THR A 528 0.21 18.46 19.70
C THR A 528 -0.28 17.36 20.63
N ARG A 529 -0.66 16.19 20.09
CA ARG A 529 -0.96 15.03 20.95
C ARG A 529 0.27 14.68 21.79
N ARG A 530 0.08 14.28 23.06
CA ARG A 530 1.21 13.97 23.97
C ARG A 530 2.13 12.86 23.44
N ASP A 531 1.60 11.90 22.70
CA ASP A 531 2.36 10.81 22.07
C ASP A 531 3.09 11.23 20.79
N TRP A 532 2.98 12.48 20.34
CA TRP A 532 3.74 13.01 19.19
C TRP A 532 5.12 13.55 19.58
N ARG A 533 5.43 13.61 20.89
CA ARG A 533 6.77 14.00 21.36
C ARG A 533 7.79 12.86 21.28
N SER A 534 7.35 11.63 21.03
CA SER A 534 8.25 10.51 20.76
C SER A 534 7.58 9.47 19.89
N GLN A 535 8.34 8.84 18.99
CA GLN A 535 7.90 7.62 18.32
C GLN A 535 7.60 6.50 19.34
N ALA A 536 8.14 6.53 20.56
CA ALA A 536 8.03 5.47 21.56
C ALA A 536 6.74 5.51 22.42
N GLY A 537 5.82 6.44 22.15
CA GLY A 537 4.56 6.54 22.90
C GLY A 537 3.65 5.33 22.70
N ASP A 538 3.09 4.81 23.79
CA ASP A 538 2.05 3.78 23.77
C ASP A 538 0.84 4.23 22.92
N LEU A 539 0.52 3.49 21.86
CA LEU A 539 -0.83 3.56 21.23
C LEU A 539 -1.91 3.22 22.27
N ALA A 540 -1.56 2.43 23.28
CA ALA A 540 -2.41 2.13 24.45
C ALA A 540 -2.63 3.36 25.36
N ALA A 541 -1.67 4.30 25.48
CA ALA A 541 -1.79 5.52 26.27
C ALA A 541 -2.73 6.55 25.62
N VAL A 542 -3.28 6.24 24.44
CA VAL A 542 -4.40 6.98 23.84
C VAL A 542 -5.74 6.58 24.48
N SER A 543 -5.77 5.74 25.50
CA SER A 543 -6.89 5.67 26.44
C SER A 543 -6.90 6.84 27.42
N ALA A 544 -7.06 8.06 26.91
CA ALA A 544 -7.70 9.19 27.59
C ALA A 544 -7.59 10.45 26.74
N CYS A 545 -8.57 10.70 25.88
CA CYS A 545 -9.04 12.08 25.80
C CYS A 545 -9.59 12.42 27.20
N PRO A 546 -9.11 13.49 27.87
CA PRO A 546 -9.62 13.85 29.18
C PRO A 546 -11.14 14.01 29.14
N GLY A 547 -11.87 13.37 30.06
CA GLY A 547 -13.30 13.67 30.30
C GLY A 547 -14.34 12.82 29.56
N GLY A 548 -14.06 11.57 29.19
CA GLY A 548 -15.08 10.64 28.68
C GLY A 548 -15.66 11.04 27.31
N ILE A 549 -16.98 10.95 27.12
CA ILE A 549 -17.66 11.25 25.83
C ILE A 549 -17.33 12.66 25.32
N PHE A 550 -17.25 13.65 26.22
CA PHE A 550 -16.90 15.02 25.86
C PHE A 550 -15.44 15.16 25.41
N GLY A 551 -14.52 14.37 25.97
CA GLY A 551 -13.14 14.28 25.53
C GLY A 551 -12.99 13.69 24.13
N ALA A 552 -13.74 12.62 23.81
CA ALA A 552 -13.71 12.01 22.48
C ALA A 552 -14.26 12.96 21.39
N VAL A 553 -15.31 13.73 21.71
CA VAL A 553 -15.85 14.78 20.82
C VAL A 553 -14.82 15.91 20.63
N PHE A 554 -14.18 16.37 21.72
CA PHE A 554 -13.15 17.41 21.65
C PHE A 554 -11.92 16.97 20.85
N CYS A 555 -11.42 15.75 21.05
CA CYS A 555 -10.34 15.17 20.25
C CYS A 555 -10.73 15.02 18.78
N GLY A 556 -11.97 14.61 18.49
CA GLY A 556 -12.50 14.55 17.12
C GLY A 556 -12.57 15.93 16.45
N ILE A 557 -12.93 16.97 17.19
CA ILE A 557 -12.95 18.36 16.73
C ILE A 557 -11.52 18.94 16.61
N ALA A 558 -10.59 18.57 17.48
CA ALA A 558 -9.21 19.04 17.43
C ALA A 558 -8.40 18.35 16.30
N SER A 559 -8.80 17.16 15.87
CA SER A 559 -8.11 16.36 14.85
C SER A 559 -8.89 16.20 13.54
N TYR A 560 -9.99 16.92 13.34
CA TYR A 560 -10.82 16.80 12.12
C TYR A 560 -10.03 16.96 10.82
N LYS A 561 -8.99 17.82 10.81
CA LYS A 561 -8.14 18.01 9.62
C LYS A 561 -7.36 16.76 9.24
N THR A 562 -7.03 15.90 10.21
CA THR A 562 -6.17 14.72 10.06
C THR A 562 -6.96 13.40 10.13
N ILE A 563 -8.28 13.43 10.25
CA ILE A 563 -9.13 12.22 10.22
C ILE A 563 -9.55 11.88 8.78
N PHE A 564 -9.72 12.86 7.90
CA PHE A 564 -10.26 12.64 6.56
C PHE A 564 -9.16 12.29 5.55
N PRO A 565 -9.18 11.08 4.95
CA PRO A 565 -8.15 10.66 4.00
C PRO A 565 -7.97 11.59 2.81
N ARG A 566 -9.07 12.07 2.24
CA ARG A 566 -9.06 13.00 1.10
C ARG A 566 -8.36 14.30 1.47
N ARG A 567 -8.69 14.86 2.64
CA ARG A 567 -8.12 16.13 3.10
C ARG A 567 -6.61 16.04 3.31
N ALA A 568 -6.12 14.91 3.82
CA ALA A 568 -4.68 14.67 3.93
C ALA A 568 -4.01 14.56 2.55
N SER A 569 -4.61 13.78 1.65
CA SER A 569 -4.14 13.68 0.26
C SER A 569 -4.06 15.05 -0.41
N ASP A 570 -5.12 15.85 -0.30
CA ASP A 570 -5.20 17.19 -0.88
C ASP A 570 -4.15 18.13 -0.26
N PHE A 571 -4.00 18.14 1.06
CA PHE A 571 -3.00 18.94 1.76
C PHE A 571 -1.57 18.65 1.28
N TYR A 572 -1.14 17.38 1.31
CA TYR A 572 0.23 17.03 0.93
C TYR A 572 0.49 17.27 -0.56
N THR A 573 -0.49 16.96 -1.40
CA THR A 573 -0.40 17.21 -2.84
C THR A 573 -0.28 18.71 -3.12
N GLU A 574 -1.07 19.53 -2.42
CA GLU A 574 -1.04 20.98 -2.56
C GLU A 574 0.28 21.59 -2.11
N THR A 575 0.76 21.22 -0.91
CA THR A 575 2.06 21.67 -0.38
C THR A 575 3.20 21.33 -1.34
N LEU A 576 3.23 20.11 -1.89
CA LEU A 576 4.28 19.70 -2.82
C LEU A 576 4.21 20.42 -4.17
N ILE A 577 3.02 20.56 -4.76
CA ILE A 577 2.85 21.28 -6.03
C ILE A 577 3.24 22.76 -5.86
N LYS A 578 2.87 23.40 -4.74
CA LYS A 578 3.27 24.78 -4.43
C LYS A 578 4.78 24.92 -4.23
N ALA A 579 5.45 23.87 -3.74
CA ALA A 579 6.91 23.79 -3.64
C ALA A 579 7.61 23.52 -4.99
N GLY A 580 6.86 23.43 -6.10
CA GLY A 580 7.40 23.22 -7.44
C GLY A 580 7.49 21.75 -7.85
N ALA A 581 6.82 20.84 -7.14
CA ALA A 581 6.77 19.44 -7.52
C ALA A 581 5.93 19.21 -8.78
N GLY A 582 6.34 18.24 -9.60
CA GLY A 582 5.59 17.72 -10.74
C GLY A 582 5.55 16.20 -10.72
N GLY A 583 4.74 15.59 -11.57
CA GLY A 583 4.70 14.13 -11.65
C GLY A 583 3.48 13.59 -12.38
N VAL A 584 2.87 12.55 -11.82
CA VAL A 584 1.77 11.80 -12.44
C VAL A 584 0.65 11.62 -11.43
N ALA A 585 -0.60 11.89 -11.84
CA ALA A 585 -1.79 11.56 -11.06
C ALA A 585 -2.61 10.48 -11.77
N ILE A 586 -2.89 9.40 -11.05
CA ILE A 586 -3.58 8.21 -11.54
C ILE A 586 -4.89 8.04 -10.78
N ARG A 587 -5.95 7.67 -11.51
CA ARG A 587 -7.23 7.34 -10.92
C ARG A 587 -7.81 6.08 -11.54
N THR A 588 -8.43 5.26 -10.71
CA THR A 588 -9.28 4.14 -11.13
C THR A 588 -10.66 4.28 -10.51
N ASN A 589 -11.69 3.79 -11.20
CA ASN A 589 -13.07 3.85 -10.73
C ASN A 589 -13.73 2.50 -10.88
N GLN A 590 -13.50 1.57 -9.95
CA GLN A 590 -14.09 0.23 -9.98
C GLN A 590 -13.87 -0.46 -11.32
N ILE A 591 -12.62 -0.84 -11.55
CA ILE A 591 -12.18 -1.38 -12.82
C ILE A 591 -12.13 -2.90 -12.77
N VAL A 592 -12.25 -3.52 -13.95
CA VAL A 592 -12.32 -4.98 -14.16
C VAL A 592 -13.65 -5.59 -13.69
N GLY A 593 -14.33 -6.24 -14.63
CA GLY A 593 -15.60 -6.92 -14.41
C GLY A 593 -16.79 -6.01 -14.13
N GLU A 594 -17.98 -6.60 -14.10
CA GLU A 594 -19.24 -5.89 -13.84
C GLU A 594 -19.70 -6.10 -12.39
N MET A 595 -19.87 -5.02 -11.60
CA MET A 595 -20.60 -5.04 -10.30
C MET A 595 -21.93 -4.27 -10.35
N PRO A 596 -23.04 -4.87 -10.78
CA PRO A 596 -24.33 -4.18 -10.82
C PRO A 596 -24.71 -3.56 -9.46
N GLY A 597 -25.25 -2.33 -9.45
CA GLY A 597 -25.75 -1.66 -8.25
C GLY A 597 -24.71 -1.11 -7.28
N ILE A 598 -23.41 -1.27 -7.56
CA ILE A 598 -22.31 -0.69 -6.79
C ILE A 598 -21.68 0.46 -7.57
N PHE A 599 -21.52 1.60 -6.92
CA PHE A 599 -21.02 2.84 -7.52
C PHE A 599 -19.67 3.23 -6.92
N PRO A 600 -18.76 3.82 -7.72
CA PRO A 600 -17.54 4.41 -7.20
C PRO A 600 -17.85 5.75 -6.53
N LEU A 601 -17.52 5.89 -5.25
CA LEU A 601 -17.89 7.06 -4.45
C LEU A 601 -16.63 7.76 -3.95
N SER A 602 -16.54 9.08 -4.16
CA SER A 602 -15.40 9.87 -3.67
C SER A 602 -15.31 9.84 -2.14
N PRO A 603 -14.10 9.83 -1.54
CA PRO A 603 -13.95 9.91 -0.09
C PRO A 603 -14.40 11.29 0.43
N THR A 604 -14.93 11.32 1.65
CA THR A 604 -15.33 12.57 2.30
C THR A 604 -14.12 13.49 2.52
N GLY A 605 -14.23 14.75 2.08
CA GLY A 605 -13.17 15.76 2.21
C GLY A 605 -13.50 16.98 3.09
N LEU A 606 -14.69 17.01 3.72
CA LEU A 606 -15.35 18.16 4.38
C LEU A 606 -14.52 19.46 4.53
N LEU A 607 -14.94 20.46 3.73
CA LEU A 607 -14.70 21.92 3.69
C LEU A 607 -13.27 22.44 3.97
#